data_AF-A0A2G1X3K1-F1
#
_entry.id   AF-A0A2G1X3K1-F1
#
_cell.length_a   1.000
_cell.length_b   1.000
_cell.length_c   1.000
_cell.angle_alpha   90.00
_cell.angle_beta   90.00
_cell.angle_gamma   90.00
#
_symmetry.space_group_name_H-M   'P 1'
#
loop_
_entity.id
_entity.type
_entity.pdbx_description
1 polymer ?
#
loop_
_entity_poly.entity_id
_entity_poly.type
_entity_poly.pdbx_seq_one_letter_code
_entity_poly.pdbx_strand_id
1 'polypeptide(L)'
;AGVDEDVKRRLREAYLNDEENALIVTRVRSVGDRVAVEMRPPHGDATHTERFDAPRDGSLRESEEFLEFLEAAGVSPLDVDELVGTRVPATYDPEAGWRVDAAYRAESESIGENRFAAAREWLWTYKAWLLAALLVGGELAFVAVIILLYA
;
A
#
# COMPACT_ATOMS: atom_id res chain seq x y z
N ALA A 1 -6.44 -1.32 45.65
CA ALA A 1 -5.72 -2.36 44.89
C ALA A 1 -5.57 -1.86 43.46
N GLY A 2 -4.40 -1.34 43.10
CA GLY A 2 -4.13 -0.93 41.73
C GLY A 2 -3.89 -2.17 40.89
N VAL A 3 -4.57 -2.27 39.75
CA VAL A 3 -4.32 -3.35 38.77
C VAL A 3 -2.88 -3.23 38.29
N ASP A 4 -2.20 -4.37 38.28
CA ASP A 4 -0.80 -4.54 37.88
C ASP A 4 -0.56 -3.95 36.47
N GLU A 5 0.50 -3.15 36.32
CA GLU A 5 0.83 -2.48 35.06
C GLU A 5 1.13 -3.49 33.94
N ASP A 6 1.62 -4.69 34.27
CA ASP A 6 1.82 -5.76 33.32
C ASP A 6 0.51 -6.34 32.78
N VAL A 7 -0.54 -6.37 33.61
CA VAL A 7 -1.87 -6.81 33.21
C VAL A 7 -2.56 -5.73 32.38
N LYS A 8 -2.38 -4.45 32.72
CA LYS A 8 -2.85 -3.33 31.89
C LYS A 8 -2.17 -3.31 30.53
N ARG A 9 -0.86 -3.55 30.48
CA ARG A 9 -0.10 -3.65 29.22
C ARG A 9 -0.64 -4.77 28.36
N ARG A 10 -0.82 -5.97 28.92
CA ARG A 10 -1.30 -7.15 28.17
C ARG A 10 -2.75 -7.03 27.72
N LEU A 11 -3.61 -6.41 28.53
CA LEU A 11 -4.98 -6.07 28.14
C LEU A 11 -5.01 -5.01 27.04
N ARG A 12 -4.13 -4.00 27.11
CA ARG A 12 -3.98 -3.00 26.04
C ARG A 12 -3.48 -3.64 24.75
N GLU A 13 -2.53 -4.58 24.84
CA GLU A 13 -2.00 -5.36 23.72
C GLU A 13 -3.09 -6.24 23.09
N ALA A 14 -3.85 -6.98 23.90
CA ALA A 14 -4.93 -7.84 23.43
C ALA A 14 -6.08 -7.04 22.84
N TYR A 15 -6.44 -5.89 23.41
CA TYR A 15 -7.53 -5.04 22.91
C TYR A 15 -7.14 -4.24 21.65
N LEU A 16 -5.85 -3.95 21.44
CA LEU A 16 -5.35 -3.34 20.19
C LEU A 16 -5.20 -4.37 19.05
N ASN A 17 -4.92 -5.64 19.35
CA ASN A 17 -4.64 -6.66 18.34
C ASN A 17 -5.89 -7.29 17.72
N ASP A 18 -7.07 -7.16 18.34
CA ASP A 18 -8.12 -8.17 18.09
C ASP A 18 -9.00 -7.92 16.85
N GLU A 19 -9.10 -6.73 16.25
CA GLU A 19 -9.94 -6.65 15.03
C GLU A 19 -9.73 -5.48 14.03
N GLU A 20 -8.98 -4.43 14.35
CA GLU A 20 -8.77 -3.31 13.40
C GLU A 20 -7.32 -2.81 13.44
N ASN A 21 -6.39 -3.57 12.84
CA ASN A 21 -5.05 -3.09 12.47
C ASN A 21 -5.15 -2.05 11.34
N ALA A 22 -5.83 -0.95 11.61
CA ALA A 22 -6.11 0.11 10.65
C ALA A 22 -6.13 1.47 11.34
N LEU A 23 -5.64 2.48 10.64
CA LEU A 23 -5.83 3.88 10.99
C LEU A 23 -6.95 4.46 10.14
N ILE A 24 -7.81 5.27 10.72
CA ILE A 24 -8.88 5.98 10.03
C ILE A 24 -8.33 7.34 9.60
N VAL A 25 -8.47 7.68 8.33
CA VAL A 25 -8.16 9.03 7.84
C VAL A 25 -9.16 10.01 8.42
N THR A 26 -8.66 11.04 9.10
CA THR A 26 -9.49 12.05 9.78
C THR A 26 -9.47 13.39 9.06
N ARG A 27 -8.40 13.69 8.33
CA ARG A 27 -8.23 14.96 7.64
C ARG A 27 -7.22 14.82 6.51
N VAL A 28 -7.50 15.50 5.40
CA VAL A 28 -6.53 15.74 4.33
C VAL A 28 -6.38 17.25 4.18
N ARG A 29 -5.15 17.76 4.15
CA ARG A 29 -4.89 19.18 3.97
C ARG A 29 -3.65 19.42 3.13
N SER A 30 -3.69 20.43 2.27
CA SER A 30 -2.49 20.96 1.64
C SER A 30 -1.78 21.91 2.63
N VAL A 31 -0.48 21.71 2.81
CA VAL A 31 0.40 22.53 3.65
C VAL A 31 1.60 22.93 2.81
N GLY A 32 1.57 24.16 2.29
CA GLY A 32 2.61 24.66 1.38
C GLY A 32 2.61 23.88 0.06
N ASP A 33 3.72 23.23 -0.24
CA ASP A 33 3.94 22.40 -1.42
C ASP A 33 3.72 20.89 -1.17
N ARG A 34 3.03 20.54 -0.07
CA ARG A 34 2.79 19.14 0.33
C ARG A 34 1.33 18.89 0.72
N VAL A 35 0.88 17.65 0.59
CA VAL A 35 -0.41 17.16 1.10
C VAL A 35 -0.14 16.34 2.36
N ALA A 36 -0.75 16.74 3.47
CA ALA A 36 -0.70 16.01 4.73
C ALA A 36 -2.02 15.23 4.93
N VAL A 37 -1.91 13.92 5.11
CA VAL A 37 -3.01 13.02 5.44
C VAL A 37 -2.88 12.62 6.91
N GLU A 38 -3.82 13.08 7.73
CA GLU A 38 -3.86 12.81 9.16
C GLU A 38 -4.75 11.61 9.45
N MET A 39 -4.21 10.66 10.19
CA MET A 39 -4.88 9.41 10.52
C MET A 39 -4.87 9.17 12.02
N ARG A 40 -5.89 8.47 12.53
CA ARG A 40 -5.97 8.05 13.94
C ARG A 40 -6.40 6.60 14.07
N PRO A 41 -5.93 5.89 15.11
CA PRO A 41 -6.47 4.58 15.42
C PRO A 41 -7.95 4.72 15.82
N PRO A 42 -8.78 3.70 15.56
CA PRO A 42 -10.21 3.68 15.93
C PRO A 42 -10.40 3.83 17.44
N HIS A 43 -9.44 3.33 18.21
CA HIS A 43 -9.43 3.38 19.67
C HIS A 43 -8.12 4.00 20.16
N GLY A 44 -8.04 5.33 20.11
CA GLY A 44 -6.92 6.09 20.68
C GLY A 44 -6.83 7.53 20.15
N ASP A 45 -6.06 8.35 20.85
CA ASP A 45 -5.87 9.77 20.50
C ASP A 45 -4.55 10.04 19.76
N ALA A 46 -3.76 8.99 19.48
CA ALA A 46 -2.52 9.11 18.73
C ALA A 46 -2.82 9.59 17.29
N THR A 47 -2.20 10.71 16.89
CA THR A 47 -2.34 11.23 15.53
C THR A 47 -1.11 10.84 14.72
N HIS A 48 -1.33 10.06 13.67
CA HIS A 48 -0.34 9.72 12.65
C HIS A 48 -0.49 10.68 11.47
N THR A 49 0.59 11.05 10.80
CA THR A 49 0.52 11.98 9.65
C THR A 49 1.50 11.57 8.57
N GLU A 50 0.96 11.18 7.42
CA GLU A 50 1.72 10.98 6.19
C GLU A 50 1.75 12.27 5.38
N ARG A 51 2.89 12.54 4.74
CA ARG A 51 3.11 13.76 3.94
C ARG A 51 3.56 13.36 2.55
N PHE A 52 2.81 13.83 1.57
CA PHE A 52 3.07 13.60 0.15
C PHE A 52 3.39 14.93 -0.54
N ASP A 53 4.08 14.89 -1.68
CA ASP A 53 4.29 16.09 -2.50
C ASP A 53 2.98 16.52 -3.17
N ALA A 54 2.68 17.83 -3.12
CA ALA A 54 1.44 18.37 -3.67
C ALA A 54 1.55 18.60 -5.18
N PRO A 55 0.43 18.51 -5.92
CA PRO A 55 0.42 18.80 -7.35
C PRO A 55 0.85 20.24 -7.61
N ARG A 56 1.85 20.45 -8.46
CA ARG A 56 2.30 21.78 -8.87
C ARG A 56 1.79 22.10 -10.28
N ASP A 57 1.42 23.35 -10.49
CA ASP A 57 1.06 23.90 -11.81
C ASP A 57 -0.05 23.13 -12.55
N GLY A 58 -0.98 22.50 -11.82
CA GLY A 58 -2.07 21.71 -12.37
C GLY A 58 -1.65 20.34 -12.90
N SER A 59 -0.42 19.89 -12.62
CA SER A 59 0.11 18.58 -12.98
C SER A 59 0.18 17.67 -11.76
N LEU A 60 -0.43 16.48 -11.87
CA LEU A 60 -0.36 15.42 -10.86
C LEU A 60 0.92 14.58 -10.94
N ARG A 61 1.79 14.84 -11.93
CA ARG A 61 3.04 14.08 -12.15
C ARG A 61 4.06 14.21 -11.02
N GLU A 62 3.96 15.26 -10.22
CA GLU A 62 4.84 15.46 -9.06
C GLU A 62 4.27 14.82 -7.79
N SER A 63 3.10 14.17 -7.87
CA SER A 63 2.38 13.59 -6.75
C SER A 63 2.15 12.08 -6.93
N GLU A 64 3.12 11.37 -7.51
CA GLU A 64 3.01 9.93 -7.79
C GLU A 64 2.67 9.12 -6.52
N GLU A 65 3.37 9.36 -5.41
CA GLU A 65 3.12 8.66 -4.13
C GLU A 65 1.73 8.96 -3.55
N PHE A 66 1.20 10.17 -3.78
CA PHE A 66 -0.15 10.53 -3.35
C PHE A 66 -1.22 9.84 -4.21
N LEU A 67 -0.97 9.72 -5.51
CA LEU A 67 -1.87 8.98 -6.40
C LEU A 67 -1.89 7.49 -6.08
N GLU A 68 -0.73 6.90 -5.79
CA GLU A 68 -0.64 5.51 -5.34
C GLU A 68 -1.40 5.28 -4.02
N PHE A 69 -1.29 6.22 -3.08
CA PHE A 69 -2.07 6.19 -1.84
C PHE A 69 -3.58 6.23 -2.10
N LEU A 70 -4.04 7.11 -3.00
CA LEU A 70 -5.45 7.23 -3.37
C LEU A 70 -5.96 5.99 -4.11
N GLU A 71 -5.16 5.43 -5.02
CA GLU A 71 -5.48 4.19 -5.75
C GLU A 71 -5.61 3.01 -4.78
N ALA A 72 -4.68 2.86 -3.84
CA ALA A 72 -4.75 1.83 -2.81
C ALA A 72 -6.00 1.98 -1.93
N ALA A 73 -6.39 3.22 -1.62
CA ALA A 73 -7.62 3.55 -0.91
C ALA A 73 -8.89 3.39 -1.77
N GLY A 74 -8.76 3.19 -3.09
CA GLY A 74 -9.87 3.16 -4.04
C GLY A 74 -10.57 4.51 -4.24
N VAL A 75 -9.90 5.61 -3.91
CA VAL A 75 -10.43 6.97 -3.96
C VAL A 75 -9.96 7.69 -5.22
N SER A 76 -10.87 8.41 -5.86
CA SER A 76 -10.57 9.22 -7.04
C SER A 76 -9.73 10.45 -6.66
N PRO A 77 -8.70 10.83 -7.45
CA PRO A 77 -7.93 12.07 -7.23
C PRO A 77 -8.74 13.36 -7.31
N LEU A 78 -9.96 13.30 -7.88
CA LEU A 78 -10.87 14.44 -7.95
C LEU A 78 -11.74 14.57 -6.70
N ASP A 79 -11.83 13.50 -5.90
CA ASP A 79 -12.77 13.34 -4.79
C ASP A 79 -12.01 13.05 -3.48
N VAL A 80 -10.96 13.85 -3.22
CA VAL A 80 -10.03 13.66 -2.09
C VAL A 80 -10.73 13.74 -0.73
N ASP A 81 -11.89 14.37 -0.64
CA ASP A 81 -12.71 14.40 0.57
C ASP A 81 -13.31 13.04 0.93
N GLU A 82 -13.55 12.15 -0.06
CA GLU A 82 -13.98 10.76 0.18
C GLU A 82 -12.92 9.94 0.91
N LEU A 83 -11.66 10.41 0.92
CA LEU A 83 -10.60 9.79 1.69
C LEU A 83 -10.83 9.88 3.19
N VAL A 84 -11.58 10.88 3.67
CA VAL A 84 -11.89 11.03 5.10
C VAL A 84 -12.86 9.94 5.54
N GLY A 85 -12.49 9.19 6.58
CA GLY A 85 -13.24 8.04 7.06
C GLY A 85 -12.75 6.71 6.49
N THR A 86 -11.85 6.72 5.51
CA THR A 86 -11.23 5.51 4.97
C THR A 86 -10.34 4.84 6.01
N ARG A 87 -10.44 3.51 6.08
CA ARG A 87 -9.59 2.67 6.92
C ARG A 87 -8.34 2.27 6.13
N VAL A 88 -7.18 2.71 6.61
CA VAL A 88 -5.86 2.40 6.05
C VAL A 88 -5.21 1.32 6.90
N PRO A 89 -4.85 0.15 6.34
CA PRO A 89 -4.15 -0.91 7.07
C PRO A 89 -2.86 -0.39 7.74
N ALA A 90 -2.67 -0.71 9.01
CA ALA A 90 -1.56 -0.24 9.82
C ALA A 90 -1.18 -1.24 10.92
N THR A 91 0.12 -1.36 11.16
CA THR A 91 0.69 -2.22 12.20
C THR A 91 1.20 -1.36 13.34
N TYR A 92 0.81 -1.68 14.57
CA TYR A 92 1.37 -1.05 15.75
C TYR A 92 2.70 -1.69 16.16
N ASP A 93 3.73 -0.86 16.31
CA ASP A 93 5.02 -1.25 16.88
C ASP A 93 5.18 -0.60 18.26
N PRO A 94 5.53 -1.36 19.33
CA PRO A 94 5.60 -0.82 20.68
C PRO A 94 6.75 0.18 20.90
N GLU A 95 7.79 0.17 20.05
CA GLU A 95 8.93 1.08 20.15
C GLU A 95 8.79 2.26 19.19
N ALA A 96 8.29 2.02 17.97
CA ALA A 96 8.18 3.02 16.91
C ALA A 96 6.78 3.65 16.76
N GLY A 97 5.75 3.09 17.40
CA GLY A 97 4.35 3.51 17.26
C GLY A 97 3.65 2.90 16.05
N TRP A 98 2.54 3.51 15.63
CA TRP A 98 1.77 3.04 14.48
C TRP A 98 2.55 3.25 13.17
N ARG A 99 2.61 2.22 12.32
CA ARG A 99 3.14 2.29 10.96
C ARG A 99 2.07 1.87 9.96
N VAL A 100 1.80 2.71 8.97
CA VAL A 100 0.95 2.33 7.83
C VAL A 100 1.66 1.30 6.94
N ASP A 101 0.84 0.48 6.26
CA ASP A 101 1.34 -0.48 5.27
C ASP A 101 2.18 0.22 4.19
N ALA A 102 3.15 -0.50 3.62
CA ALA A 102 4.08 0.05 2.63
C ALA A 102 3.36 0.59 1.39
N ALA A 103 2.20 0.03 1.02
CA ALA A 103 1.39 0.53 -0.09
C ALA A 103 0.82 1.94 0.14
N TYR A 104 0.82 2.43 1.39
CA TYR A 104 0.24 3.72 1.79
C TYR A 104 1.30 4.70 2.32
N ARG A 105 2.59 4.40 2.12
CA ARG A 105 3.71 5.21 2.63
C ARG A 105 4.33 6.05 1.51
N ALA A 106 4.64 7.31 1.81
CA ALA A 106 5.37 8.24 0.92
C ALA A 106 6.90 8.01 0.93
N GLU A 107 7.38 6.76 0.88
CA GLU A 107 8.82 6.47 0.98
C GLU A 107 9.44 6.16 -0.39
N SER A 108 10.05 7.20 -0.95
CA SER A 108 10.74 7.30 -2.23
C SER A 108 12.00 6.42 -2.41
N GLU A 109 12.18 5.32 -1.67
CA GLU A 109 13.36 4.43 -1.79
C GLU A 109 13.04 2.94 -2.06
N SER A 110 11.78 2.55 -2.28
CA SER A 110 11.39 1.12 -2.39
C SER A 110 10.86 0.65 -3.76
N ILE A 111 10.94 1.51 -4.80
CA ILE A 111 10.43 1.22 -6.15
C ILE A 111 11.02 -0.08 -6.77
N GLY A 112 12.18 -0.54 -6.28
CA GLY A 112 12.77 -1.82 -6.67
C GLY A 112 12.07 -3.04 -6.04
N GLU A 113 11.91 -3.06 -4.72
CA GLU A 113 11.52 -4.27 -3.97
C GLU A 113 10.04 -4.63 -4.15
N ASN A 114 9.14 -3.63 -4.22
CA ASN A 114 7.70 -3.86 -4.40
C ASN A 114 7.34 -4.36 -5.81
N ARG A 115 8.03 -3.91 -6.86
CA ARG A 115 7.80 -4.41 -8.22
C ARG A 115 8.23 -5.86 -8.38
N PHE A 116 9.32 -6.27 -7.73
CA PHE A 116 9.75 -7.67 -7.73
C PHE A 116 8.83 -8.56 -6.89
N ALA A 117 8.31 -8.06 -5.76
CA ALA A 117 7.32 -8.79 -4.97
C ALA A 117 6.00 -8.97 -5.74
N ALA A 118 5.46 -7.91 -6.34
CA ALA A 118 4.25 -7.96 -7.14
C ALA A 118 4.42 -8.82 -8.41
N ALA A 119 5.56 -8.71 -9.10
CA ALA A 119 5.87 -9.56 -10.25
C ALA A 119 6.02 -11.03 -9.86
N ARG A 120 6.60 -11.31 -8.69
CA ARG A 120 6.76 -12.67 -8.16
C ARG A 120 5.42 -13.28 -7.75
N GLU A 121 4.57 -12.52 -7.06
CA GLU A 121 3.20 -12.91 -6.71
C GLU A 121 2.43 -13.29 -7.98
N TRP A 122 2.42 -12.39 -8.97
CA TRP A 122 1.78 -12.61 -10.27
C TRP A 122 2.34 -13.84 -11.01
N LEU A 123 3.67 -13.99 -11.06
CA LEU A 123 4.33 -15.14 -11.69
C LEU A 123 3.94 -16.45 -11.00
N TRP A 124 3.79 -16.45 -9.67
CA TRP A 124 3.34 -17.60 -8.91
C TRP A 124 1.88 -17.95 -9.18
N THR A 125 0.99 -16.96 -9.20
CA THR A 125 -0.44 -17.12 -9.50
C THR A 125 -0.66 -17.70 -10.91
N TYR A 126 0.10 -17.22 -11.90
CA TYR A 126 -0.07 -17.62 -13.30
C TYR A 126 0.94 -18.66 -13.80
N LYS A 127 1.75 -19.24 -12.91
CA LYS A 127 2.82 -20.21 -13.25
C LYS A 127 2.34 -21.33 -14.18
N ALA A 128 1.17 -21.91 -13.90
CA ALA A 128 0.63 -23.01 -14.70
C ALA A 128 0.25 -22.56 -16.12
N TRP A 129 -0.35 -21.37 -16.25
CA TRP A 129 -0.70 -20.78 -17.54
C TRP A 129 0.53 -20.35 -18.33
N LEU A 130 1.57 -19.84 -17.66
CA LEU A 130 2.85 -19.51 -18.29
C LEU A 130 3.55 -20.75 -18.85
N LEU A 131 3.55 -21.87 -18.12
CA LEU A 131 4.09 -23.14 -18.62
C LEU A 131 3.27 -23.67 -19.81
N ALA A 132 1.94 -23.56 -19.76
CA ALA A 132 1.09 -23.94 -20.88
C ALA A 132 1.35 -23.07 -22.12
N ALA A 133 1.45 -21.75 -21.95
CA ALA A 133 1.77 -20.82 -23.03
C ALA A 133 3.18 -21.04 -23.59
N LEU A 134 4.16 -21.35 -22.75
CA LEU A 134 5.51 -21.71 -23.18
C LEU A 134 5.54 -23.01 -23.97
N LEU A 135 4.77 -24.03 -23.55
CA LEU A 135 4.70 -25.31 -24.25
C LEU A 135 4.08 -25.11 -25.64
N VAL A 136 2.88 -24.53 -25.69
CA VAL A 136 2.15 -24.34 -26.95
C VAL A 136 2.86 -23.34 -27.86
N GLY A 137 3.31 -22.21 -27.31
CA GLY A 137 4.05 -21.19 -28.05
C GLY A 137 5.41 -21.68 -28.51
N GLY A 138 6.09 -22.50 -27.71
CA GLY A 138 7.37 -23.13 -28.04
C GLY A 138 7.26 -24.10 -29.20
N GLU A 139 6.23 -24.95 -29.22
CA GLU A 139 5.96 -25.84 -30.35
C GLU A 139 5.67 -25.06 -31.64
N LEU A 140 4.84 -24.02 -31.56
CA LEU A 140 4.53 -23.16 -32.71
C LEU A 140 5.77 -22.42 -33.23
N ALA A 141 6.58 -21.86 -32.33
CA ALA A 141 7.82 -21.18 -32.69
C ALA A 141 8.82 -22.15 -33.32
N PHE A 142 8.92 -23.38 -32.80
CA PHE A 142 9.77 -24.41 -33.37
C PHE A 142 9.36 -24.76 -34.81
N VAL A 143 8.06 -24.97 -35.05
CA VAL A 143 7.54 -25.21 -36.40
C VAL A 143 7.81 -24.02 -37.32
N ALA A 144 7.60 -22.78 -36.85
CA ALA A 144 7.87 -21.58 -37.63
C ALA A 144 9.35 -21.45 -38.02
N VAL A 145 10.28 -21.80 -37.12
CA VAL A 145 11.71 -21.83 -37.39
C VAL A 145 12.06 -22.91 -38.42
N ILE A 146 11.48 -24.10 -38.31
CA ILE A 146 11.68 -25.17 -39.30
C ILE A 146 11.18 -24.72 -40.68
N ILE A 147 10.01 -24.09 -40.76
CA ILE A 147 9.51 -23.53 -42.02
C ILE A 147 10.48 -22.48 -42.56
N LEU A 148 10.96 -21.54 -41.74
CA LEU A 148 11.92 -20.51 -42.19
C LEU A 148 13.25 -21.09 -42.69
N LEU A 149 13.71 -22.21 -42.15
CA LEU A 149 14.97 -22.83 -42.53
C LEU A 149 14.86 -23.72 -43.77
N TYR A 150 13.66 -24.20 -44.09
CA TYR A 150 13.42 -25.21 -45.15
C TYR A 150 12.41 -24.78 -46.22
N ALA A 151 11.83 -23.58 -46.12
CA ALA A 151 11.05 -22.93 -47.18
C ALA A 151 11.97 -22.12 -48.12
#